data_AF-A0A2E5HPQ4-F1
#
_entry.id   AF-A0A2E5HPQ4-F1
#
_cell.length_a   1.000
_cell.length_b   1.000
_cell.length_c   1.000
_cell.angle_alpha   90.00
_cell.angle_beta   90.00
_cell.angle_gamma   90.00
#
_symmetry.space_group_name_H-M   'P 1'
#
loop_
_entity.id
_entity.type
_entity.pdbx_description
1 polymer ?
#
loop_
_entity_poly.entity_id
_entity_poly.type
_entity_poly.pdbx_seq_one_letter_code
_entity_poly.pdbx_strand_id
1 'polypeptide(L)'
;MIGVQAQQPRLSLWRARAAVALLALTLAFSGWAGCASEAPRPLPESPGYSDQERTAALMSMSVGFHKRADLALAEGKRDEAKAEIARLLEHCVEYNVRTPDGYDVLFDAATRLSRMHVEDNELAEAEKAAQRALARGEGAPPSLFLGYLHQALADVLEKKGDARGAVDQHGAAITIFKAILDERPPAPRETPDTGGAQP
;
A
#
# COMPACT_ATOMS: atom_id res chain seq x y z
N MET A 1 80.85 -0.15 39.93
CA MET A 1 80.09 0.19 38.71
C MET A 1 78.97 1.13 39.12
N ILE A 2 79.11 2.40 38.73
CA ILE A 2 78.28 3.52 39.15
C ILE A 2 77.21 3.71 38.07
N GLY A 3 75.94 3.44 38.42
CA GLY A 3 74.79 3.68 37.55
C GLY A 3 74.11 4.98 37.93
N VAL A 4 74.39 6.05 37.19
CA VAL A 4 73.69 7.35 37.26
C VAL A 4 72.35 7.20 36.56
N GLN A 5 71.24 7.33 37.28
CA GLN A 5 69.90 7.35 36.69
C GLN A 5 69.49 8.81 36.45
N ALA A 6 69.39 9.18 35.17
CA ALA A 6 69.02 10.53 34.73
C ALA A 6 67.53 10.81 34.99
N GLN A 7 67.28 11.94 35.65
CA GLN A 7 65.96 12.48 35.95
C GLN A 7 65.42 13.21 34.70
N GLN A 8 64.34 12.70 34.11
CA GLN A 8 63.62 13.38 33.02
C GLN A 8 62.55 14.32 33.62
N PRO A 9 62.44 15.59 33.15
CA PRO A 9 61.51 16.56 33.69
C PRO A 9 60.07 16.29 33.24
N ARG A 10 59.15 16.20 34.22
CA ARG A 10 57.70 16.14 34.02
C ARG A 10 57.21 17.49 33.46
N LEU A 11 57.10 17.58 32.15
CA LEU A 11 56.34 18.65 31.51
C LEU A 11 54.85 18.49 31.85
N SER A 12 54.28 19.54 32.42
CA SER A 12 52.95 19.55 33.02
C SER A 12 51.85 19.44 31.96
N LEU A 13 50.96 18.46 32.17
CA LEU A 13 49.76 18.15 31.38
C LEU A 13 48.73 19.29 31.25
N TRP A 14 49.03 20.48 31.78
CA TRP A 14 48.11 21.62 31.79
C TRP A 14 48.15 22.44 30.51
N ARG A 15 49.25 22.45 29.75
CA ARG A 15 49.34 23.24 28.51
C ARG A 15 48.68 22.58 27.30
N ALA A 16 48.46 21.26 27.32
CA ALA A 16 47.81 20.55 26.21
C ALA A 16 46.27 20.68 26.21
N ARG A 17 45.64 21.03 27.34
CA ARG A 17 44.17 21.13 27.44
C ARG A 17 43.62 22.49 26.99
N ALA A 18 44.46 23.52 26.91
CA ALA A 18 44.04 24.86 26.47
C ALA A 18 43.92 25.00 24.94
N ALA A 19 44.68 24.21 24.17
CA ALA A 19 44.67 24.30 22.70
C ALA A 19 43.48 23.56 22.04
N VAL A 20 42.94 22.51 22.68
CA VAL A 20 41.80 21.76 22.14
C VAL A 20 40.47 22.48 22.38
N ALA A 21 40.38 23.30 23.43
CA ALA A 21 39.15 24.05 23.75
C ALA A 21 38.87 25.23 22.80
N LEU A 22 39.90 25.79 22.13
CA LEU A 22 39.71 26.92 21.22
C LEU A 22 39.36 26.52 19.77
N LEU A 23 39.57 25.27 19.37
CA LEU A 23 39.16 24.78 18.04
C LEU A 23 37.71 24.25 18.00
N ALA A 24 37.12 23.97 19.15
CA ALA A 24 35.73 23.51 19.26
C ALA A 24 34.70 24.65 19.25
N LEU A 25 35.14 25.91 19.42
CA LEU A 25 34.23 27.06 19.50
C LEU A 25 33.94 27.73 18.15
N THR A 26 34.64 27.38 17.07
CA THR A 26 34.44 27.99 15.74
C THR A 26 33.66 27.12 14.75
N LEU A 27 33.37 25.86 15.08
CA LEU A 27 32.51 24.96 14.27
C LEU A 27 31.07 24.87 14.77
N ALA A 28 30.69 25.65 15.80
CA ALA A 28 29.34 25.67 16.36
C ALA A 28 28.44 26.79 15.78
N PHE A 29 28.93 27.61 14.85
CA PHE A 29 28.22 28.82 14.40
C PHE A 29 27.95 28.94 12.90
N SER A 30 28.11 27.86 12.12
CA SER A 30 27.76 27.83 10.69
C SER A 30 26.73 26.77 10.30
N GLY A 31 26.16 26.03 11.26
CA GLY A 31 25.19 24.95 11.00
C GLY A 31 23.72 25.36 10.99
N TRP A 32 23.41 26.66 11.12
CA TRP A 32 22.03 27.15 11.31
C TRP A 32 21.58 28.13 10.22
N ALA A 33 21.99 27.90 8.98
CA ALA A 33 21.11 28.16 7.85
C ALA A 33 20.28 26.89 7.59
N GLY A 34 19.58 26.45 8.65
CA GLY A 34 18.53 25.45 8.48
C GLY A 34 17.59 26.00 7.44
N CYS A 35 17.33 25.22 6.39
CA CYS A 35 16.22 25.46 5.50
C CYS A 35 15.00 25.66 6.39
N ALA A 36 14.57 26.91 6.56
CA ALA A 36 13.24 27.19 7.04
C ALA A 36 12.35 26.51 6.01
N SER A 37 11.88 25.30 6.32
CA SER A 37 10.80 24.70 5.57
C SER A 37 9.66 25.69 5.77
N GLU A 38 9.40 26.50 4.73
CA GLU A 38 8.16 27.23 4.62
C GLU A 38 7.08 26.22 5.02
N ALA A 39 6.33 26.53 6.09
CA ALA A 39 5.16 25.74 6.42
C ALA A 39 4.36 25.63 5.11
N PRO A 40 4.01 24.41 4.67
CA PRO A 40 3.37 24.23 3.37
C PRO A 40 2.19 25.20 3.30
N ARG A 41 2.21 26.08 2.31
CA ARG A 41 1.12 27.05 2.13
C ARG A 41 -0.18 26.26 2.14
N PRO A 42 -1.20 26.71 2.90
CA PRO A 42 -2.49 26.04 2.87
C PRO A 42 -2.91 25.92 1.42
N LEU A 43 -3.17 24.68 1.00
CA LEU A 43 -3.64 24.43 -0.36
C LEU A 43 -4.90 25.26 -0.56
N PRO A 44 -5.07 25.90 -1.72
CA PRO A 44 -6.30 26.62 -2.03
C PRO A 44 -7.50 25.69 -1.81
N GLU A 45 -8.62 26.24 -1.32
CA GLU A 45 -9.86 25.47 -1.20
C GLU A 45 -10.19 24.87 -2.57
N SER A 46 -9.96 23.55 -2.69
CA SER A 46 -10.15 22.82 -3.94
C SER A 46 -11.65 22.78 -4.22
N PRO A 47 -12.10 22.96 -5.47
CA PRO A 47 -13.51 22.85 -5.87
C PRO A 47 -14.12 21.44 -5.69
N GLY A 48 -13.46 20.57 -4.92
CA GLY A 48 -13.66 19.14 -4.85
C GLY A 48 -12.81 18.43 -5.91
N TYR A 49 -12.22 17.29 -5.53
CA TYR A 49 -11.58 16.40 -6.50
C TYR A 49 -12.65 15.60 -7.24
N SER A 50 -12.49 15.42 -8.55
CA SER A 50 -13.36 14.56 -9.36
C SER A 50 -13.30 13.10 -8.89
N ASP A 51 -14.32 12.30 -9.19
CA ASP A 51 -14.29 10.87 -8.87
C ASP A 51 -13.11 10.15 -9.54
N GLN A 52 -12.66 10.62 -10.71
CA GLN A 52 -11.45 10.12 -11.36
C GLN A 52 -10.19 10.40 -10.53
N GLU A 53 -10.01 11.64 -10.05
CA GLU A 53 -8.87 12.00 -9.21
C GLU A 53 -8.90 11.27 -7.86
N ARG A 54 -10.09 11.15 -7.26
CA ARG A 54 -10.28 10.40 -6.01
C ARG A 54 -9.97 8.91 -6.18
N THR A 55 -10.39 8.33 -7.31
CA THR A 55 -10.07 6.95 -7.70
C THR A 55 -8.57 6.77 -7.90
N ALA A 56 -7.93 7.66 -8.66
CA ALA A 56 -6.49 7.62 -8.90
C ALA A 56 -5.68 7.76 -7.60
N ALA A 57 -6.13 8.61 -6.68
CA ALA A 57 -5.54 8.76 -5.36
C ALA A 57 -5.67 7.46 -4.54
N LEU A 58 -6.86 6.85 -4.50
CA LEU A 58 -7.09 5.59 -3.79
C LEU A 58 -6.24 4.45 -4.36
N MET A 59 -6.14 4.33 -5.69
CA MET A 59 -5.26 3.36 -6.34
C MET A 59 -3.78 3.60 -5.99
N SER A 60 -3.34 4.85 -6.00
CA SER A 60 -1.96 5.21 -5.63
C SER A 60 -1.66 4.85 -4.17
N MET A 61 -2.61 5.08 -3.26
CA MET A 61 -2.51 4.64 -1.87
C MET A 61 -2.42 3.12 -1.77
N SER A 62 -3.26 2.40 -2.51
CA SER A 62 -3.26 0.92 -2.53
C SER A 62 -1.88 0.35 -2.87
N VAL A 63 -1.20 0.89 -3.89
CA VAL A 63 0.18 0.48 -4.22
C VAL A 63 1.13 0.66 -3.03
N GLY A 64 1.03 1.78 -2.32
CA GLY A 64 1.84 2.04 -1.13
C GLY A 64 1.58 1.06 0.01
N PHE A 65 0.30 0.80 0.33
CA PHE A 65 -0.08 -0.17 1.36
C PHE A 65 0.33 -1.60 0.99
N HIS A 66 0.13 -2.02 -0.26
CA HIS A 66 0.57 -3.33 -0.74
C HIS A 66 2.07 -3.47 -0.60
N LYS A 67 2.85 -2.45 -0.99
CA LYS A 67 4.29 -2.51 -0.88
C LYS A 67 4.77 -2.63 0.57
N ARG A 68 4.14 -1.92 1.50
CA ARG A 68 4.44 -2.03 2.94
C ARG A 68 4.08 -3.41 3.49
N ALA A 69 2.93 -3.96 3.08
CA ALA A 69 2.53 -5.32 3.47
C ALA A 69 3.52 -6.38 2.95
N ASP A 70 3.91 -6.29 1.68
CA ASP A 70 4.88 -7.21 1.06
C ASP A 70 6.25 -7.15 1.76
N LEU A 71 6.71 -5.95 2.13
CA LEU A 71 7.95 -5.76 2.89
C LEU A 71 7.85 -6.36 4.30
N ALA A 72 6.73 -6.14 5.00
CA ALA A 72 6.49 -6.75 6.30
C ALA A 72 6.47 -8.28 6.22
N LEU A 73 5.87 -8.87 5.18
CA LEU A 73 5.91 -10.31 4.92
C LEU A 73 7.34 -10.82 4.69
N ALA A 74 8.15 -10.09 3.91
CA ALA A 74 9.55 -10.45 3.65
C ALA A 74 10.40 -10.44 4.93
N GLU A 75 10.03 -9.63 5.92
CA GLU A 75 10.66 -9.58 7.24
C GLU A 75 10.06 -10.57 8.26
N GLY A 76 9.07 -11.39 7.85
CA GLY A 76 8.35 -12.31 8.74
C GLY A 76 7.37 -11.63 9.69
N LYS A 77 7.09 -10.34 9.50
CA LYS A 77 6.18 -9.53 10.33
C LYS A 77 4.75 -9.61 9.80
N ARG A 78 4.16 -10.80 9.91
CA ARG A 78 2.85 -11.09 9.32
C ARG A 78 1.71 -10.23 9.88
N ASP A 79 1.70 -9.96 11.18
CA ASP A 79 0.67 -9.09 11.78
C ASP A 79 0.76 -7.65 11.28
N GLU A 80 1.98 -7.14 11.06
CA GLU A 80 2.17 -5.82 10.46
C GLU A 80 1.65 -5.78 9.02
N ALA A 81 1.89 -6.84 8.23
CA ALA A 81 1.34 -6.96 6.89
C ALA A 81 -0.20 -6.95 6.87
N LYS A 82 -0.84 -7.73 7.75
CA LYS A 82 -2.31 -7.72 7.92
C LYS A 82 -2.80 -6.31 8.28
N ALA A 83 -2.11 -5.62 9.19
CA ALA A 83 -2.46 -4.26 9.61
C ALA A 83 -2.34 -3.21 8.49
N GLU A 84 -1.35 -3.34 7.59
CA GLU A 84 -1.26 -2.47 6.40
C GLU A 84 -2.47 -2.62 5.50
N ILE A 85 -2.86 -3.86 5.17
CA ILE A 85 -4.01 -4.13 4.30
C ILE A 85 -5.32 -3.73 4.98
N ALA A 86 -5.46 -3.96 6.29
CA ALA A 86 -6.62 -3.52 7.06
C ALA A 86 -6.78 -1.99 7.02
N ARG A 87 -5.69 -1.23 7.14
CA ARG A 87 -5.72 0.25 6.99
C ARG A 87 -6.13 0.70 5.59
N LEU A 88 -5.71 -0.01 4.54
CA LEU A 88 -6.21 0.28 3.19
C LEU A 88 -7.74 0.07 3.10
N LEU A 89 -8.26 -1.01 3.69
CA LEU A 89 -9.71 -1.26 3.71
C LEU A 89 -10.47 -0.19 4.50
N GLU A 90 -9.92 0.30 5.61
CA GLU A 90 -10.48 1.44 6.36
C GLU A 90 -10.61 2.68 5.46
N HIS A 91 -9.57 3.01 4.69
CA HIS A 91 -9.62 4.12 3.74
C HIS A 91 -10.61 3.89 2.59
N CYS A 92 -10.75 2.66 2.09
CA CYS A 92 -11.80 2.34 1.10
C CYS A 92 -13.20 2.63 1.66
N VAL A 93 -13.42 2.35 2.95
CA VAL A 93 -14.69 2.64 3.63
C VAL A 93 -14.87 4.14 3.83
N GLU A 94 -13.87 4.81 4.37
CA GLU A 94 -13.86 6.25 4.67
C GLU A 94 -14.12 7.09 3.41
N TYR A 95 -13.37 6.84 2.35
CA TYR A 95 -13.47 7.62 1.13
C TYR A 95 -14.65 7.22 0.24
N ASN A 96 -15.17 5.98 0.36
CA ASN A 96 -16.38 5.53 -0.34
C ASN A 96 -16.33 5.86 -1.86
N VAL A 97 -15.23 5.55 -2.53
CA VAL A 97 -15.10 5.76 -3.98
C VAL A 97 -15.89 4.67 -4.70
N ARG A 98 -17.07 5.02 -5.24
CA ARG A 98 -18.02 4.10 -5.89
C ARG A 98 -17.86 4.07 -7.41
N THR A 99 -16.62 3.92 -7.86
CA THR A 99 -16.27 3.72 -9.27
C THR A 99 -15.85 2.26 -9.47
N PRO A 100 -15.86 1.72 -10.71
CA PRO A 100 -15.39 0.36 -10.97
C PRO A 100 -13.99 0.10 -10.38
N ASP A 101 -13.02 0.97 -10.69
CA ASP A 101 -11.64 0.85 -10.18
C ASP A 101 -11.56 1.07 -8.65
N GLY A 102 -12.45 1.87 -8.07
CA GLY A 102 -12.55 2.03 -6.62
C GLY A 102 -13.00 0.75 -5.91
N TYR A 103 -13.93 0.00 -6.51
CA TYR A 103 -14.31 -1.33 -6.04
C TYR A 103 -13.19 -2.36 -6.23
N ASP A 104 -12.42 -2.26 -7.31
CA ASP A 104 -11.28 -3.17 -7.54
C ASP A 104 -10.23 -3.06 -6.43
N VAL A 105 -9.93 -1.85 -5.95
CA VAL A 105 -9.05 -1.67 -4.78
C VAL A 105 -9.61 -2.35 -3.53
N LEU A 106 -10.91 -2.19 -3.26
CA LEU A 106 -11.59 -2.83 -2.12
C LEU A 106 -11.49 -4.36 -2.21
N PHE A 107 -11.80 -4.92 -3.38
CA PHE A 107 -11.83 -6.37 -3.58
C PHE A 107 -10.44 -7.00 -3.56
N ASP A 108 -9.42 -6.35 -4.15
CA ASP A 108 -8.03 -6.83 -4.08
C ASP A 108 -7.52 -6.85 -2.64
N ALA A 109 -7.71 -5.74 -1.90
CA ALA A 109 -7.28 -5.63 -0.52
C ALA A 109 -7.94 -6.68 0.37
N ALA A 110 -9.26 -6.87 0.22
CA ALA A 110 -10.00 -7.87 1.00
C ALA A 110 -9.57 -9.31 0.67
N THR A 111 -9.31 -9.60 -0.61
CA THR A 111 -8.79 -10.90 -1.07
C THR A 111 -7.44 -11.19 -0.42
N ARG A 112 -6.52 -10.22 -0.44
CA ARG A 112 -5.19 -10.35 0.19
C ARG A 112 -5.29 -10.57 1.70
N LEU A 113 -6.11 -9.78 2.41
CA LEU A 113 -6.30 -9.93 3.84
C LEU A 113 -6.92 -11.29 4.20
N SER A 114 -7.94 -11.71 3.46
CA SER A 114 -8.58 -13.01 3.63
C SER A 114 -7.58 -14.15 3.50
N ARG A 115 -6.72 -14.11 2.47
CA ARG A 115 -5.68 -15.13 2.25
C ARG A 115 -4.65 -15.16 3.39
N MET A 116 -4.18 -14.01 3.86
CA MET A 116 -3.26 -13.96 5.01
C MET A 116 -3.88 -14.60 6.26
N HIS A 117 -5.16 -14.31 6.55
CA HIS A 117 -5.88 -14.96 7.64
C HIS A 117 -6.04 -16.47 7.43
N VAL A 118 -6.33 -16.93 6.20
CA VAL A 118 -6.38 -18.35 5.87
C VAL A 118 -5.05 -19.05 6.15
N GLU A 119 -3.93 -18.44 5.77
CA GLU A 119 -2.60 -18.98 6.01
C GLU A 119 -2.28 -19.09 7.51
N ASP A 120 -2.84 -18.19 8.33
CA ASP A 120 -2.73 -18.23 9.80
C ASP A 120 -3.80 -19.10 10.48
N ASN A 121 -4.64 -19.79 9.69
CA ASN A 121 -5.78 -20.57 10.16
C ASN A 121 -6.82 -19.74 10.95
N GLU A 122 -6.85 -18.43 10.72
CA GLU A 122 -7.80 -17.45 11.29
C GLU A 122 -9.07 -17.37 10.43
N LEU A 123 -9.72 -18.51 10.19
CA LEU A 123 -10.78 -18.65 9.17
C LEU A 123 -11.98 -17.70 9.37
N ALA A 124 -12.32 -17.37 10.62
CA ALA A 124 -13.41 -16.44 10.92
C ALA A 124 -13.10 -14.99 10.50
N GLU A 125 -11.85 -14.55 10.67
CA GLU A 125 -11.43 -13.21 10.24
C GLU A 125 -11.25 -13.16 8.71
N ALA A 126 -10.79 -14.26 8.10
CA ALA A 126 -10.74 -14.39 6.65
C ALA A 126 -12.13 -14.21 6.00
N GLU A 127 -13.12 -14.98 6.49
CA GLU A 127 -14.49 -14.91 6.01
C GLU A 127 -15.09 -13.51 6.19
N LYS A 128 -14.89 -12.91 7.38
CA LYS A 128 -15.37 -11.57 7.70
C LYS A 128 -14.77 -10.50 6.79
N ALA A 129 -13.48 -10.60 6.46
CA ALA A 129 -12.85 -9.68 5.50
C ALA A 129 -13.52 -9.78 4.12
N ALA A 130 -13.72 -11.00 3.62
CA ALA A 130 -14.34 -11.21 2.31
C ALA A 130 -15.82 -10.79 2.27
N GLN A 131 -16.61 -11.21 3.25
CA GLN A 131 -18.04 -10.88 3.34
C GLN A 131 -18.30 -9.38 3.48
N ARG A 132 -17.48 -8.66 4.28
CA ARG A 132 -17.61 -7.21 4.42
C ARG A 132 -17.35 -6.48 3.10
N ALA A 133 -16.34 -6.92 2.35
CA ALA A 133 -16.04 -6.33 1.05
C ALA A 133 -17.14 -6.62 0.03
N LEU A 134 -17.67 -7.85 -0.02
CA LEU A 134 -18.81 -8.20 -0.86
C LEU A 134 -20.06 -7.36 -0.54
N ALA A 135 -20.41 -7.24 0.75
CA ALA A 135 -21.55 -6.42 1.17
C ALA A 135 -21.35 -4.94 0.83
N ARG A 136 -20.12 -4.44 0.94
CA ARG A 136 -19.81 -3.04 0.66
C ARG A 136 -19.80 -2.72 -0.84
N GLY A 137 -19.40 -3.69 -1.65
CA GLY A 137 -19.39 -3.65 -3.11
C GLY A 137 -20.66 -4.20 -3.75
N GLU A 138 -21.76 -4.29 -3.03
CA GLU A 138 -23.05 -4.70 -3.60
C GLU A 138 -23.42 -3.77 -4.77
N GLY A 139 -23.70 -4.36 -5.93
CA GLY A 139 -23.98 -3.63 -7.16
C GLY A 139 -22.74 -3.13 -7.92
N ALA A 140 -21.52 -3.48 -7.48
CA ALA A 140 -20.32 -3.26 -8.27
C ALA A 140 -20.40 -4.03 -9.60
N PRO A 141 -19.86 -3.48 -10.71
CA PRO A 141 -19.81 -4.19 -11.97
C PRO A 141 -18.92 -5.44 -11.88
N PRO A 142 -19.10 -6.43 -12.77
CA PRO A 142 -18.18 -7.56 -12.88
C PRO A 142 -16.74 -7.08 -13.08
N SER A 143 -15.82 -7.62 -12.28
CA SER A 143 -14.39 -7.37 -12.42
C SER A 143 -13.60 -8.61 -12.04
N LEU A 144 -12.33 -8.67 -12.46
CA LEU A 144 -11.45 -9.77 -12.07
C LEU A 144 -11.32 -9.87 -10.55
N PHE A 145 -11.24 -8.72 -9.88
CA PHE A 145 -11.08 -8.65 -8.43
C PHE A 145 -12.32 -9.10 -7.67
N LEU A 146 -13.53 -8.78 -8.16
CA LEU A 146 -14.76 -9.34 -7.58
C LEU A 146 -14.78 -10.88 -7.71
N GLY A 147 -14.38 -11.40 -8.87
CA GLY A 147 -14.25 -12.84 -9.09
C GLY A 147 -13.25 -13.49 -8.13
N TYR A 148 -12.07 -12.89 -7.94
CA TYR A 148 -11.06 -13.37 -6.98
C TYR A 148 -11.54 -13.32 -5.53
N LEU A 149 -12.33 -12.33 -5.15
CA LEU A 149 -12.90 -12.24 -3.81
C LEU A 149 -13.88 -13.39 -3.52
N HIS A 150 -14.72 -13.73 -4.50
CA HIS A 150 -15.60 -14.90 -4.41
C HIS A 150 -14.80 -16.21 -4.31
N GLN A 151 -13.70 -16.37 -5.06
CA GLN A 151 -12.81 -17.52 -4.92
C GLN A 151 -12.17 -17.58 -3.52
N ALA A 152 -11.69 -16.45 -2.99
CA ALA A 152 -11.11 -16.42 -1.66
C ALA A 152 -12.13 -16.79 -0.57
N LEU A 153 -13.39 -16.35 -0.69
CA LEU A 153 -14.45 -16.78 0.22
C LEU A 153 -14.76 -18.27 0.07
N ALA A 154 -14.74 -18.81 -1.15
CA ALA A 154 -14.91 -20.24 -1.38
C ALA A 154 -13.83 -21.07 -0.67
N ASP A 155 -12.56 -20.67 -0.81
CA ASP A 155 -11.41 -21.32 -0.15
C ASP A 155 -11.57 -21.32 1.39
N VAL A 156 -12.07 -20.21 1.95
CA VAL A 156 -12.37 -20.10 3.38
C VAL A 156 -13.47 -21.07 3.80
N LEU A 157 -14.57 -21.11 3.05
CA LEU A 157 -15.70 -22.00 3.33
C LEU A 157 -15.31 -23.47 3.22
N GLU A 158 -14.52 -23.83 2.22
CA GLU A 158 -13.97 -25.18 2.06
C GLU A 158 -13.14 -25.58 3.29
N LYS A 159 -12.22 -24.72 3.74
CA LYS A 159 -11.39 -24.96 4.95
C LYS A 159 -12.22 -25.07 6.22
N LYS A 160 -13.37 -24.39 6.29
CA LYS A 160 -14.34 -24.51 7.38
C LYS A 160 -15.20 -25.78 7.31
N GLY A 161 -15.12 -26.54 6.21
CA GLY A 161 -15.95 -27.73 5.96
C GLY A 161 -17.32 -27.42 5.35
N ASP A 162 -17.59 -26.17 4.96
CA ASP A 162 -18.81 -25.79 4.24
C ASP A 162 -18.62 -25.97 2.72
N ALA A 163 -18.69 -27.23 2.29
CA ALA A 163 -18.53 -27.58 0.88
C ALA A 163 -19.64 -26.98 0.00
N ARG A 164 -20.87 -26.82 0.53
CA ARG A 164 -21.98 -26.25 -0.26
C ARG A 164 -21.72 -24.77 -0.52
N GLY A 165 -21.42 -24.01 0.54
CA GLY A 165 -21.08 -22.60 0.41
C GLY A 165 -19.88 -22.38 -0.51
N ALA A 166 -18.85 -23.23 -0.42
CA ALA A 166 -17.69 -23.15 -1.33
C ALA A 166 -18.08 -23.32 -2.81
N VAL A 167 -18.91 -24.32 -3.14
CA VAL A 167 -19.42 -24.50 -4.52
C VAL A 167 -20.21 -23.29 -5.00
N ASP A 168 -21.08 -22.73 -4.15
CA ASP A 168 -21.89 -21.58 -4.52
C ASP A 168 -21.01 -20.36 -4.83
N GLN A 169 -19.97 -20.11 -4.02
CA GLN A 169 -19.03 -19.00 -4.20
C GLN A 169 -18.13 -19.19 -5.44
N HIS A 170 -17.65 -20.40 -5.71
CA HIS A 170 -16.95 -20.68 -6.97
C HIS A 170 -17.88 -20.49 -8.19
N GLY A 171 -19.15 -20.89 -8.08
CA GLY A 171 -20.15 -20.65 -9.13
C GLY A 171 -20.37 -19.16 -9.42
N ALA A 172 -20.39 -18.34 -8.38
CA ALA A 172 -20.45 -16.89 -8.51
C ALA A 172 -19.22 -16.33 -9.25
N ALA A 173 -18.00 -16.76 -8.85
CA ALA A 173 -16.76 -16.35 -9.51
C ALA A 173 -16.75 -16.73 -11.00
N ILE A 174 -17.15 -17.95 -11.35
CA ILE A 174 -17.25 -18.41 -12.75
C ILE A 174 -18.22 -17.53 -13.55
N THR A 175 -19.37 -17.19 -12.95
CA THR A 175 -20.36 -16.33 -13.60
C THR A 175 -19.79 -14.94 -13.90
N ILE A 176 -19.05 -14.36 -12.96
CA ILE A 176 -18.37 -13.07 -13.12
C ILE A 176 -17.32 -13.14 -14.24
N PHE A 177 -16.43 -14.13 -14.21
CA PHE A 177 -15.39 -14.26 -15.23
C PHE A 177 -15.98 -14.51 -16.63
N LYS A 178 -17.07 -15.29 -16.71
CA LYS A 178 -17.79 -15.49 -17.97
C LYS A 178 -18.37 -14.18 -18.51
N ALA A 179 -18.96 -13.35 -17.65
CA ALA A 179 -19.49 -12.04 -18.06
C ALA A 179 -18.40 -11.15 -18.67
N ILE A 180 -17.20 -11.15 -18.09
CA ILE A 180 -16.04 -10.39 -18.61
C ILE A 180 -15.59 -10.94 -19.97
N LEU A 181 -15.54 -12.27 -20.12
CA LEU A 181 -15.11 -12.91 -21.37
C LEU A 181 -16.14 -12.76 -22.50
N ASP A 182 -17.43 -12.72 -22.17
CA ASP A 182 -18.51 -12.54 -23.13
C ASP A 182 -18.64 -11.07 -23.60
N GLU A 183 -18.03 -10.12 -22.88
CA GLU A 183 -18.03 -8.71 -23.25
C GLU A 183 -17.17 -8.49 -24.50
N ARG A 184 -17.84 -8.24 -25.64
CA ARG A 184 -17.17 -8.03 -26.91
C ARG A 184 -16.61 -6.61 -26.96
N PRO A 185 -15.31 -6.42 -27.28
CA PRO A 185 -14.77 -5.09 -27.48
C PRO A 185 -15.52 -4.38 -28.63
N PRO A 186 -15.70 -3.05 -28.56
CA PRO A 186 -16.33 -2.31 -29.63
C PRO A 186 -15.58 -2.56 -30.94
N ALA A 187 -16.32 -2.72 -32.03
CA ALA A 187 -15.72 -2.84 -33.36
C ALA A 187 -14.77 -1.65 -33.60
N PRO A 188 -13.61 -1.86 -34.23
CA PRO A 188 -12.74 -0.75 -34.63
C PRO A 188 -13.59 0.27 -35.38
N ARG A 189 -13.52 1.55 -34.99
CA ARG A 189 -14.17 2.59 -35.78
C ARG A 189 -13.57 2.53 -37.17
N GLU A 190 -14.39 2.26 -38.19
CA GLU A 190 -13.97 2.43 -39.57
C GLU A 190 -13.45 3.86 -39.70
N THR A 191 -12.15 4.01 -39.92
CA THR A 191 -11.61 5.30 -40.31
C THR A 191 -12.33 5.66 -41.60
N PRO A 192 -12.98 6.83 -41.69
CA PRO A 192 -13.61 7.25 -42.93
C PRO A 192 -12.55 7.11 -44.02
N ASP A 193 -12.88 6.33 -45.05
CA ASP A 193 -12.11 6.31 -46.28
C ASP A 193 -12.01 7.77 -46.74
N THR A 194 -10.84 8.37 -46.55
CA THR A 194 -10.50 9.63 -47.20
C THR A 194 -10.25 9.27 -48.66
N GLY A 195 -11.34 8.87 -49.32
CA GLY A 195 -11.40 8.50 -50.72
C GLY A 195 -10.70 9.60 -51.50
N GLY A 196 -9.74 9.17 -52.30
CA GLY A 196 -8.69 10.00 -52.84
C GLY A 196 -9.21 11.30 -53.46
N ALA A 197 -8.54 12.39 -53.11
CA ALA A 197 -8.42 13.52 -54.02
C ALA A 197 -7.79 12.97 -55.32
N GLN A 198 -8.62 12.76 -56.34
CA GLN A 198 -8.14 12.60 -57.71
C GLN A 198 -7.54 13.94 -58.18
N PRO A 199 -6.49 13.88 -59.02
CA PRO A 199 -5.64 15.03 -59.37
C PRO A 199 -6.36 16.13 -60.16
#